data_AF-A0A239GV83-F1
#
_entry.id   AF-A0A239GV83-F1
#
_cell.length_a   1.000
_cell.length_b   1.000
_cell.length_c   1.000
_cell.angle_alpha   90.00
_cell.angle_beta   90.00
_cell.angle_gamma   90.00
#
_symmetry.space_group_name_H-M   'P 1'
#
loop_
_entity.id
_entity.type
_entity.pdbx_description
1 polymer ?
#
loop_
_entity_poly.entity_id
_entity_poly.type
_entity_poly.pdbx_seq_one_letter_code
_entity_poly.pdbx_strand_id
1 'polypeptide(L)'
;MLRFEDLRVNDRQSLDRDFFNRRYRLIAESLGDLDGQLARLNAASDNLVTLGLLRVNEVLGPALAAAQAAAENGFLVATSSTPLTVSVGLQTTFEIDDTPARALFAPTPYVVLTRDVDDSLNDWAVFRVDSYTRANGGLAGEVVAVNGDIGAAVHGDWVISASAGLAASVIETAAAVSSALALAQQAAQDAAAAADIAESVLANGPVSSVNGQAGEVALGIGDIPNLTAQLASKAASSHGHTIAQVSNLQSTLTALQGRIDLVDGGTY
;
A
#
# COMPACT_ATOMS: atom_id res chain seq x y z
N MET A 1 -70.38 -30.90 29.31
CA MET A 1 -70.90 -31.01 27.94
C MET A 1 -72.28 -31.63 28.00
N LEU A 2 -73.29 -30.86 27.62
CA LEU A 2 -74.69 -31.30 27.58
C LEU A 2 -74.81 -32.52 26.66
N ARG A 3 -75.42 -33.62 27.12
CA ARG A 3 -75.65 -34.79 26.26
C ARG A 3 -77.08 -34.78 25.75
N PHE A 4 -77.29 -35.32 24.55
CA PHE A 4 -78.62 -35.37 23.94
C PHE A 4 -79.61 -36.15 24.81
N GLU A 5 -79.12 -37.16 25.52
CA GLU A 5 -79.87 -37.97 26.48
C GLU A 5 -80.47 -37.14 27.62
N ASP A 6 -79.83 -36.04 28.03
CA ASP A 6 -80.30 -35.16 29.12
C ASP A 6 -81.51 -34.30 28.70
N LEU A 7 -81.68 -34.10 27.40
CA LEU A 7 -82.79 -33.37 26.78
C LEU A 7 -83.90 -34.27 26.24
N ARG A 8 -83.68 -35.59 26.19
CA ARG A 8 -84.60 -36.55 25.59
C ARG A 8 -85.85 -36.76 26.44
N VAL A 9 -87.04 -36.57 25.87
CA VAL A 9 -88.32 -36.87 26.54
C VAL A 9 -88.56 -38.38 26.49
N ASN A 10 -88.89 -39.00 27.63
CA ASN A 10 -89.30 -40.41 27.70
C ASN A 10 -90.82 -40.53 27.82
N ASP A 11 -91.41 -41.57 27.22
CA ASP A 11 -92.87 -41.76 27.14
C ASP A 11 -93.57 -41.94 28.51
N ARG A 12 -92.80 -42.19 29.58
CA ARG A 12 -93.29 -42.39 30.96
C ARG A 12 -93.01 -41.22 31.91
N GLN A 13 -92.55 -40.07 31.41
CA GLN A 13 -92.25 -38.90 32.26
C GLN A 13 -93.41 -37.90 32.29
N SER A 14 -93.67 -37.33 33.48
CA SER A 14 -94.61 -36.23 33.65
C SER A 14 -94.03 -34.93 33.05
N LEU A 15 -94.75 -34.31 32.12
CA LEU A 15 -94.37 -33.06 31.44
C LEU A 15 -94.89 -31.86 32.22
N ASP A 16 -94.31 -31.60 33.39
CA ASP A 16 -94.66 -30.46 34.23
C ASP A 16 -93.76 -29.23 34.01
N ARG A 17 -94.09 -28.12 34.66
CA ARG A 17 -93.30 -26.88 34.58
C ARG A 17 -91.85 -27.08 35.02
N ASP A 18 -91.59 -27.93 36.00
CA ASP A 18 -90.24 -28.16 36.53
C ASP A 18 -89.39 -29.03 35.60
N PHE A 19 -90.02 -29.92 34.85
CA PHE A 19 -89.39 -30.65 33.75
C PHE A 19 -88.84 -29.69 32.69
N PHE A 20 -89.66 -28.76 32.19
CA PHE A 20 -89.23 -27.78 31.18
C PHE A 20 -88.20 -26.79 31.73
N ASN A 21 -88.42 -26.24 32.94
CA ASN A 21 -87.49 -25.28 33.55
C ASN A 21 -86.07 -25.85 33.74
N ARG A 22 -85.95 -27.13 34.11
CA ARG A 22 -84.63 -27.78 34.23
C ARG A 22 -83.90 -27.86 32.89
N ARG A 23 -84.60 -28.21 31.80
CA ARG A 23 -83.99 -28.31 30.47
C ARG A 23 -83.65 -26.96 29.88
N TYR A 24 -84.53 -25.97 30.04
CA TYR A 24 -84.22 -24.60 29.62
C TYR A 24 -83.01 -24.03 30.35
N ARG A 25 -82.85 -24.34 31.66
CA ARG A 25 -81.65 -23.97 32.42
C ARG A 25 -80.39 -24.62 31.84
N LEU A 26 -80.42 -25.94 31.60
CA LEU A 26 -79.28 -26.66 31.02
C LEU A 26 -78.89 -26.14 29.62
N ILE A 27 -79.88 -25.78 28.79
CA ILE A 27 -79.64 -25.16 27.49
C ILE A 27 -79.01 -23.77 27.66
N ALA A 28 -79.54 -22.93 28.55
CA ALA A 28 -78.99 -21.60 28.82
C ALA A 28 -77.56 -21.66 29.36
N GLU A 29 -77.26 -22.61 30.25
CA GLU A 29 -75.91 -22.87 30.76
C GLU A 29 -74.96 -23.32 29.64
N SER A 30 -75.41 -24.22 28.76
CA SER A 30 -74.61 -24.67 27.61
C SER A 30 -74.38 -23.55 26.59
N LEU A 31 -75.35 -22.67 26.36
CA LEU A 31 -75.19 -21.50 25.49
C LEU A 31 -74.19 -20.51 26.09
N GLY A 32 -74.26 -20.26 27.41
CA GLY A 32 -73.29 -19.43 28.11
C GLY A 32 -71.86 -19.99 28.07
N ASP A 33 -71.70 -21.33 28.18
CA ASP A 33 -70.38 -21.97 28.03
C ASP A 33 -69.87 -21.87 26.58
N LEU A 34 -70.74 -22.06 25.58
CA LEU A 34 -70.38 -21.86 24.17
C LEU A 34 -69.94 -20.42 23.88
N ASP A 35 -70.66 -19.42 24.40
CA ASP A 35 -70.27 -18.02 24.27
C ASP A 35 -68.90 -17.77 24.92
N GLY A 36 -68.64 -18.36 26.10
CA GLY A 36 -67.35 -18.29 26.77
C GLY A 36 -66.21 -19.01 26.01
N GLN A 37 -66.50 -20.09 25.29
CA GLN A 37 -65.54 -20.76 24.41
C GLN A 37 -65.27 -19.94 23.14
N LEU A 38 -66.31 -19.36 22.55
CA LEU A 38 -66.22 -18.51 21.36
C LEU A 38 -65.43 -17.23 21.65
N ALA A 39 -65.65 -16.60 22.81
CA ALA A 39 -64.85 -15.46 23.26
C ALA A 39 -63.35 -15.83 23.42
N ARG A 40 -63.05 -17.02 23.95
CA ARG A 40 -61.66 -17.52 24.06
C ARG A 40 -61.03 -17.79 22.70
N LEU A 41 -61.78 -18.35 21.75
CA LEU A 41 -61.31 -18.57 20.38
C LEU A 41 -61.00 -17.25 19.66
N ASN A 42 -61.87 -16.25 19.80
CA ASN A 42 -61.64 -14.93 19.22
C ASN A 42 -60.39 -14.28 19.81
N ALA A 43 -60.22 -14.29 21.13
CA ALA A 43 -59.02 -13.77 21.77
C ALA A 43 -57.74 -14.51 21.34
N ALA A 44 -57.81 -15.85 21.18
CA ALA A 44 -56.69 -16.62 20.66
C ALA A 44 -56.36 -16.26 19.20
N SER A 45 -57.38 -16.06 18.37
CA SER A 45 -57.24 -15.60 16.98
C SER A 45 -56.56 -14.23 16.93
N ASP A 46 -57.01 -13.26 17.73
CA ASP A 46 -56.44 -11.92 17.78
C ASP A 46 -54.96 -11.93 18.22
N ASN A 47 -54.61 -12.79 19.17
CA ASN A 47 -53.23 -12.99 19.59
C ASN A 47 -52.37 -13.60 18.48
N LEU A 48 -52.90 -14.59 17.73
CA LEU A 48 -52.18 -15.18 16.59
C LEU A 48 -52.00 -14.18 15.45
N VAL A 49 -53.01 -13.35 15.17
CA VAL A 49 -52.91 -12.28 14.18
C VAL A 49 -51.84 -11.27 14.61
N THR A 50 -51.85 -10.84 15.87
CA THR A 50 -50.86 -9.88 16.39
C THR A 50 -49.44 -10.45 16.34
N LEU A 51 -49.24 -11.69 16.79
CA LEU A 51 -47.95 -12.37 16.73
C LEU A 51 -47.50 -12.59 15.28
N GLY A 52 -48.44 -12.94 14.40
CA GLY A 52 -48.20 -13.09 12.98
C GLY A 52 -47.73 -11.80 12.34
N LEU A 53 -48.41 -10.68 12.59
CA LEU A 53 -48.02 -9.36 12.10
C LEU A 53 -46.65 -8.93 12.61
N LEU A 54 -46.37 -9.16 13.90
CA LEU A 54 -45.08 -8.83 14.51
C LEU A 54 -43.95 -9.64 13.87
N ARG A 55 -44.11 -10.96 13.74
CA ARG A 55 -43.11 -11.81 13.07
C ARG A 55 -42.94 -11.50 11.59
N VAL A 56 -44.04 -11.21 10.88
CA VAL A 56 -43.98 -10.79 9.48
C VAL A 56 -43.16 -9.52 9.36
N ASN A 57 -43.33 -8.54 10.26
CA ASN A 57 -42.55 -7.30 10.22
C ASN A 57 -41.07 -7.53 10.58
N GLU A 58 -40.79 -8.35 11.59
CA GLU A 58 -39.42 -8.73 11.99
C GLU A 58 -38.66 -9.50 10.92
N VAL A 59 -39.36 -10.27 10.07
CA VAL A 59 -38.75 -11.08 9.01
C VAL A 59 -38.69 -10.30 7.68
N LEU A 60 -39.80 -9.68 7.26
CA LEU A 60 -39.88 -9.02 5.96
C LEU A 60 -39.19 -7.66 5.94
N GLY A 61 -39.15 -6.92 7.06
CA GLY A 61 -38.45 -5.64 7.13
C GLY A 61 -36.97 -5.75 6.76
N PRO A 62 -36.19 -6.60 7.47
CA PRO A 62 -34.79 -6.84 7.14
C PRO A 62 -34.58 -7.46 5.76
N ALA A 63 -35.46 -8.37 5.33
CA ALA A 63 -35.37 -9.00 4.01
C ALA A 63 -35.58 -7.98 2.87
N LEU A 64 -36.51 -7.03 3.04
CA LEU A 64 -36.74 -5.96 2.08
C LEU A 64 -35.56 -4.99 2.03
N ALA A 65 -35.01 -4.61 3.20
CA ALA A 65 -33.82 -3.76 3.26
C ALA A 65 -32.61 -4.42 2.59
N ALA A 66 -32.41 -5.73 2.79
CA ALA A 66 -31.37 -6.49 2.09
C ALA A 66 -31.62 -6.55 0.58
N ALA A 67 -32.86 -6.76 0.14
CA ALA A 67 -33.21 -6.79 -1.28
C ALA A 67 -33.01 -5.42 -1.97
N GLN A 68 -33.37 -4.33 -1.28
CA GLN A 68 -33.14 -2.95 -1.75
C GLN A 68 -31.65 -2.64 -1.84
N ALA A 69 -30.86 -2.98 -0.81
CA ALA A 69 -29.41 -2.80 -0.84
C ALA A 69 -28.75 -3.60 -1.98
N ALA A 70 -29.20 -4.84 -2.23
CA ALA A 70 -28.76 -5.64 -3.36
C ALA A 70 -29.12 -4.99 -4.72
N ALA A 71 -30.27 -4.31 -4.79
CA ALA A 71 -30.76 -3.67 -6.01
C ALA A 71 -30.08 -2.32 -6.30
N GLU A 72 -29.80 -1.51 -5.28
CA GLU A 72 -29.23 -0.16 -5.42
C GLU A 72 -27.70 -0.18 -5.52
N ASN A 73 -27.02 -0.89 -4.61
CA ASN A 73 -25.55 -0.88 -4.52
C ASN A 73 -24.91 -2.11 -5.19
N GLY A 74 -25.71 -3.09 -5.58
CA GLY A 74 -25.22 -4.37 -6.09
C GLY A 74 -24.45 -5.18 -5.05
N PHE A 75 -23.75 -6.21 -5.50
CA PHE A 75 -22.89 -7.06 -4.65
C PHE A 75 -21.41 -6.62 -4.66
N LEU A 76 -21.10 -5.60 -5.46
CA LEU A 76 -19.74 -5.30 -5.87
C LEU A 76 -19.16 -4.08 -5.18
N VAL A 77 -19.94 -3.28 -4.47
CA VAL A 77 -19.45 -2.05 -3.81
C VAL A 77 -19.78 -2.10 -2.33
N ALA A 78 -18.83 -1.68 -1.50
CA ALA A 78 -18.97 -1.51 -0.07
C ALA A 78 -18.23 -0.25 0.39
N THR A 79 -18.62 0.31 1.53
CA THR A 79 -17.96 1.47 2.12
C THR A 79 -17.20 1.07 3.39
N SER A 80 -16.17 1.84 3.73
CA SER A 80 -15.45 1.70 4.99
C SER A 80 -15.06 3.05 5.56
N SER A 81 -15.33 3.23 6.86
CA SER A 81 -14.91 4.38 7.65
C SER A 81 -13.56 4.22 8.35
N THR A 82 -12.80 3.15 8.05
CA THR A 82 -11.52 2.83 8.70
C THR A 82 -10.48 3.93 8.44
N PRO A 83 -9.97 4.64 9.47
CA PRO A 83 -8.96 5.67 9.27
C PRO A 83 -7.62 5.06 8.89
N LEU A 84 -7.16 5.28 7.66
CA LEU A 84 -5.92 4.69 7.15
C LEU A 84 -5.20 5.63 6.18
N THR A 85 -3.87 5.57 6.15
CA THR A 85 -3.06 6.08 5.03
C THR A 85 -2.57 4.89 4.22
N VAL A 86 -2.90 4.84 2.93
CA VAL A 86 -2.54 3.72 2.06
C VAL A 86 -1.17 3.92 1.43
N SER A 87 -0.37 2.86 1.43
CA SER A 87 0.92 2.84 0.74
C SER A 87 1.16 1.43 0.17
N VAL A 88 1.92 1.33 -0.91
CA VAL A 88 2.24 0.03 -1.52
C VAL A 88 3.00 -0.85 -0.51
N GLY A 89 2.58 -2.11 -0.38
CA GLY A 89 3.10 -3.08 0.58
C GLY A 89 2.42 -3.04 1.95
N LEU A 90 1.47 -2.13 2.18
CA LEU A 90 0.76 -2.04 3.46
C LEU A 90 -0.18 -3.24 3.64
N GLN A 91 0.12 -4.07 4.64
CA GLN A 91 -0.80 -5.11 5.12
C GLN A 91 -1.71 -4.53 6.20
N THR A 92 -3.03 -4.65 6.01
CA THR A 92 -4.02 -4.04 6.90
C THR A 92 -5.36 -4.75 6.80
N THR A 93 -6.31 -4.36 7.65
CA THR A 93 -7.70 -4.80 7.61
C THR A 93 -8.61 -3.58 7.56
N PHE A 94 -9.45 -3.49 6.53
CA PHE A 94 -10.55 -2.55 6.48
C PHE A 94 -11.76 -3.12 7.22
N GLU A 95 -12.43 -2.31 8.01
CA GLU A 95 -13.73 -2.62 8.57
C GLU A 95 -14.82 -2.09 7.63
N ILE A 96 -15.50 -2.98 6.91
CA ILE A 96 -16.67 -2.62 6.10
C ILE A 96 -17.79 -2.14 7.02
N ASP A 97 -18.35 -0.98 6.71
CA ASP A 97 -19.37 -0.33 7.53
C ASP A 97 -20.58 -1.26 7.77
N ASP A 98 -21.20 -1.14 8.95
CA ASP A 98 -22.37 -1.94 9.32
C ASP A 98 -23.64 -1.49 8.60
N THR A 99 -23.69 -1.81 7.31
CA THR A 99 -24.81 -1.58 6.42
C THR A 99 -25.35 -2.91 5.90
N PRO A 100 -26.60 -2.97 5.41
CA PRO A 100 -27.12 -4.18 4.76
C PRO A 100 -26.24 -4.66 3.58
N ALA A 101 -25.49 -3.76 2.93
CA ALA A 101 -24.56 -4.10 1.87
C ALA A 101 -23.40 -5.00 2.34
N ARG A 102 -22.97 -4.89 3.61
CA ARG A 102 -21.90 -5.73 4.18
C ARG A 102 -22.19 -7.22 4.07
N ALA A 103 -23.43 -7.62 4.36
CA ALA A 103 -23.82 -9.03 4.27
C ALA A 103 -23.79 -9.54 2.82
N LEU A 104 -23.92 -8.65 1.84
CA LEU A 104 -24.06 -8.97 0.42
C LEU A 104 -22.75 -8.82 -0.35
N PHE A 105 -21.83 -7.98 0.13
CA PHE A 105 -20.57 -7.68 -0.54
C PHE A 105 -19.76 -8.94 -0.83
N ALA A 106 -19.39 -9.16 -2.09
CA ALA A 106 -18.64 -10.32 -2.52
C ALA A 106 -17.30 -9.85 -3.11
N PRO A 107 -16.27 -9.63 -2.27
CA PRO A 107 -14.98 -9.17 -2.76
C PRO A 107 -14.35 -10.20 -3.69
N THR A 108 -13.82 -9.71 -4.80
CA THR A 108 -12.91 -10.45 -5.68
C THR A 108 -11.51 -10.51 -5.04
N PRO A 109 -10.60 -11.38 -5.52
CA PRO A 109 -9.23 -11.45 -5.00
C PRO A 109 -8.47 -10.11 -5.00
N TYR A 110 -8.88 -9.19 -5.88
CA TYR A 110 -8.43 -7.80 -5.87
C TYR A 110 -9.64 -6.87 -5.86
N VAL A 111 -9.58 -5.83 -5.04
CA VAL A 111 -10.57 -4.76 -5.00
C VAL A 111 -9.89 -3.41 -5.23
N VAL A 112 -10.63 -2.46 -5.77
CA VAL A 112 -10.17 -1.08 -5.95
C VAL A 112 -10.70 -0.25 -4.79
N LEU A 113 -9.81 0.56 -4.22
CA LEU A 113 -10.12 1.55 -3.20
C LEU A 113 -10.14 2.92 -3.87
N THR A 114 -11.24 3.64 -3.70
CA THR A 114 -11.36 5.06 -4.04
C THR A 114 -11.92 5.81 -2.83
N ARG A 115 -12.06 7.13 -2.96
CA ARG A 115 -12.60 8.02 -1.93
C ARG A 115 -14.05 8.37 -2.29
N ASP A 116 -14.91 8.53 -1.28
CA ASP A 116 -16.30 9.00 -1.46
C ASP A 116 -16.35 10.53 -1.58
N VAL A 117 -15.66 11.08 -2.58
CA VAL A 117 -15.62 12.52 -2.88
C VAL A 117 -15.68 12.76 -4.38
N ASP A 118 -16.26 13.90 -4.78
CA ASP A 118 -16.28 14.32 -6.18
C ASP A 118 -14.85 14.47 -6.72
N ASP A 119 -14.60 14.00 -7.95
CA ASP A 119 -13.34 14.07 -8.69
C ASP A 119 -12.20 13.12 -8.24
N SER A 120 -12.51 12.05 -7.48
CA SER A 120 -11.50 11.05 -7.06
C SER A 120 -11.09 10.06 -8.16
N LEU A 121 -11.41 10.29 -9.44
CA LEU A 121 -11.25 9.29 -10.51
C LEU A 121 -9.78 8.90 -10.77
N ASN A 122 -8.85 9.82 -10.47
CA ASN A 122 -7.42 9.58 -10.61
C ASN A 122 -6.78 9.06 -9.31
N ASP A 123 -7.48 9.14 -8.19
CA ASP A 123 -6.98 8.75 -6.87
C ASP A 123 -7.54 7.37 -6.52
N TRP A 124 -6.72 6.34 -6.71
CA TRP A 124 -7.12 4.97 -6.46
C TRP A 124 -5.98 4.12 -5.92
N ALA A 125 -6.34 3.09 -5.17
CA ALA A 125 -5.41 2.05 -4.75
C ALA A 125 -5.99 0.67 -5.06
N VAL A 126 -5.13 -0.33 -5.24
CA VAL A 126 -5.55 -1.73 -5.36
C VAL A 126 -5.16 -2.49 -4.12
N PHE A 127 -6.14 -3.23 -3.61
CA PHE A 127 -6.03 -4.05 -2.43
C PHE A 127 -6.21 -5.52 -2.81
N ARG A 128 -5.19 -6.33 -2.56
CA ARG A 128 -5.27 -7.78 -2.66
C ARG A 128 -5.94 -8.31 -1.42
N VAL A 129 -7.06 -8.99 -1.58
CA VAL A 129 -7.87 -9.54 -0.51
C VAL A 129 -7.33 -10.91 -0.11
N ASP A 130 -6.95 -11.06 1.15
CA ASP A 130 -6.58 -12.35 1.73
C ASP A 130 -7.81 -13.05 2.34
N SER A 131 -8.64 -12.30 3.06
CA SER A 131 -9.88 -12.83 3.64
C SER A 131 -10.92 -11.75 3.89
N TYR A 132 -12.19 -12.15 3.89
CA TYR A 132 -13.32 -11.29 4.24
C TYR A 132 -14.25 -11.98 5.24
N THR A 133 -14.46 -11.35 6.38
CA THR A 133 -15.35 -11.83 7.44
C THR A 133 -16.64 -11.01 7.49
N ARG A 134 -17.73 -11.57 6.98
CA ARG A 134 -19.04 -10.87 6.90
C ARG A 134 -19.62 -10.46 8.26
N ALA A 135 -19.32 -11.22 9.31
CA ALA A 135 -19.91 -11.01 10.65
C ALA A 135 -19.47 -9.70 11.31
N ASN A 136 -18.23 -9.28 11.07
CA ASN A 136 -17.65 -8.05 11.63
C ASN A 136 -17.17 -7.07 10.56
N GLY A 137 -17.33 -7.40 9.27
CA GLY A 137 -16.88 -6.56 8.16
C GLY A 137 -15.38 -6.55 7.91
N GLY A 138 -14.58 -7.40 8.59
CA GLY A 138 -13.13 -7.38 8.43
C GLY A 138 -12.68 -7.86 7.05
N LEU A 139 -12.13 -6.96 6.24
CA LEU A 139 -11.51 -7.21 4.94
C LEU A 139 -9.98 -7.08 5.07
N ALA A 140 -9.30 -8.21 5.24
CA ALA A 140 -7.86 -8.27 5.46
C ALA A 140 -7.10 -8.52 4.14
N GLY A 141 -5.91 -7.94 4.02
CA GLY A 141 -5.12 -8.03 2.80
C GLY A 141 -3.96 -7.03 2.72
N GLU A 142 -3.50 -6.77 1.50
CA GLU A 142 -2.34 -5.94 1.20
C GLU A 142 -2.62 -4.92 0.09
N VAL A 143 -2.16 -3.68 0.25
CA VAL A 143 -2.17 -2.67 -0.81
C VAL A 143 -1.03 -2.96 -1.79
N VAL A 144 -1.35 -3.26 -3.05
CA VAL A 144 -0.36 -3.65 -4.07
C VAL A 144 -0.04 -2.54 -5.08
N ALA A 145 -0.92 -1.55 -5.20
CA ALA A 145 -0.72 -0.41 -6.07
C ALA A 145 -1.44 0.81 -5.50
N VAL A 146 -0.86 1.99 -5.75
CA VAL A 146 -1.42 3.30 -5.40
C VAL A 146 -1.18 4.23 -6.58
N ASN A 147 -2.18 5.01 -6.95
CA ASN A 147 -2.11 6.03 -7.99
C ASN A 147 -2.73 7.33 -7.47
N GLY A 148 -2.11 8.45 -7.86
CA GLY A 148 -2.49 9.77 -7.39
C GLY A 148 -2.09 10.00 -5.92
N ASP A 149 -2.83 10.90 -5.26
CA ASP A 149 -2.50 11.41 -3.92
C ASP A 149 -3.28 10.70 -2.80
N ILE A 150 -4.00 9.62 -3.11
CA ILE A 150 -4.79 8.84 -2.14
C ILE A 150 -3.96 8.28 -0.97
N GLY A 151 -2.64 8.18 -1.13
CA GLY A 151 -1.71 7.73 -0.08
C GLY A 151 -1.07 8.87 0.72
N ALA A 152 -1.38 10.14 0.44
CA ALA A 152 -0.68 11.28 1.03
C ALA A 152 -1.16 11.63 2.45
N ALA A 153 -2.37 11.23 2.82
CA ALA A 153 -2.98 11.57 4.12
C ALA A 153 -3.79 10.41 4.71
N VAL A 154 -4.29 10.59 5.93
CA VAL A 154 -5.24 9.65 6.56
C VAL A 154 -6.63 9.92 5.99
N HIS A 155 -7.31 8.83 5.65
CA HIS A 155 -8.60 8.81 4.97
C HIS A 155 -9.54 7.80 5.65
N GLY A 156 -10.85 8.04 5.60
CA GLY A 156 -11.86 7.21 6.28
C GLY A 156 -13.24 7.29 5.61
N ASP A 157 -13.28 7.47 4.30
CA ASP A 157 -14.49 7.53 3.46
C ASP A 157 -14.31 6.61 2.25
N TRP A 158 -13.82 5.40 2.51
CA TRP A 158 -13.38 4.49 1.47
C TRP A 158 -14.58 3.92 0.72
N VAL A 159 -14.47 3.91 -0.61
CA VAL A 159 -15.34 3.15 -1.49
C VAL A 159 -14.54 1.97 -2.02
N ILE A 160 -14.99 0.76 -1.67
CA ILE A 160 -14.32 -0.50 -1.98
C ILE A 160 -15.13 -1.22 -3.04
N SER A 161 -14.58 -1.28 -4.25
CA SER A 161 -15.24 -1.87 -5.41
C SER A 161 -14.56 -3.16 -5.83
N ALA A 162 -15.33 -4.24 -5.91
CA ALA A 162 -14.91 -5.51 -6.48
C ALA A 162 -14.55 -5.33 -7.96
N SER A 163 -13.36 -5.79 -8.33
CA SER A 163 -12.83 -5.63 -9.67
C SER A 163 -12.95 -6.94 -10.46
N ALA A 164 -13.36 -6.86 -11.72
CA ALA A 164 -13.32 -8.03 -12.60
C ALA A 164 -11.86 -8.45 -12.83
N GLY A 165 -11.57 -9.77 -12.90
CA GLY A 165 -10.20 -10.31 -12.90
C GLY A 165 -9.23 -9.80 -13.98
N LEU A 166 -9.73 -9.15 -15.04
CA LEU A 166 -8.90 -8.49 -16.07
C LEU A 166 -8.35 -7.13 -15.63
N ALA A 167 -8.99 -6.44 -14.68
CA ALA A 167 -8.53 -5.17 -14.15
C ALA A 167 -7.25 -5.36 -13.31
N ALA A 168 -7.12 -6.48 -12.59
CA ALA A 168 -5.98 -6.75 -11.73
C ALA A 168 -4.64 -6.80 -12.48
N SER A 169 -4.58 -7.50 -13.63
CA SER A 169 -3.35 -7.61 -14.42
C SER A 169 -2.99 -6.30 -15.12
N VAL A 170 -4.00 -5.54 -15.59
CA VAL A 170 -3.80 -4.23 -16.21
C VAL A 170 -3.31 -3.22 -15.18
N ILE A 171 -3.84 -3.25 -13.96
CA ILE A 171 -3.45 -2.33 -12.89
C ILE A 171 -2.05 -2.67 -12.34
N GLU A 172 -1.74 -3.95 -12.13
CA GLU A 172 -0.39 -4.38 -11.75
C GLU A 172 0.64 -4.00 -12.82
N THR A 173 0.29 -4.17 -14.09
CA THR A 173 1.13 -3.73 -15.21
C THR A 173 1.30 -2.20 -15.21
N ALA A 174 0.24 -1.44 -14.93
CA ALA A 174 0.31 0.02 -14.85
C ALA A 174 1.21 0.50 -13.69
N ALA A 175 1.14 -0.15 -12.54
CA ALA A 175 2.04 0.11 -11.41
C ALA A 175 3.50 -0.22 -11.75
N ALA A 176 3.75 -1.35 -12.42
CA ALA A 176 5.08 -1.75 -12.86
C ALA A 176 5.65 -0.75 -13.90
N VAL A 177 4.82 -0.29 -14.84
CA VAL A 177 5.20 0.74 -15.83
C VAL A 177 5.54 2.06 -15.14
N SER A 178 4.78 2.48 -14.13
CA SER A 178 5.03 3.72 -13.39
C SER A 178 6.34 3.67 -12.61
N SER A 179 6.64 2.53 -11.96
CA SER A 179 7.92 2.31 -11.27
C SER A 179 9.10 2.28 -12.26
N ALA A 180 8.93 1.60 -13.40
CA ALA A 180 9.95 1.57 -14.46
C ALA A 180 10.19 2.97 -15.05
N LEU A 181 9.15 3.79 -15.20
CA LEU A 181 9.28 5.17 -15.66
C LEU A 181 10.08 6.03 -14.66
N ALA A 182 9.83 5.90 -13.35
CA ALA A 182 10.60 6.62 -12.34
C ALA A 182 12.08 6.24 -12.35
N LEU A 183 12.40 4.94 -12.48
CA LEU A 183 13.78 4.47 -12.64
C LEU A 183 14.43 4.98 -13.92
N ALA A 184 13.69 5.02 -15.03
CA ALA A 184 14.19 5.56 -16.30
C ALA A 184 14.46 7.08 -16.21
N GLN A 185 13.60 7.83 -15.52
CA GLN A 185 13.80 9.26 -15.26
C GLN A 185 15.04 9.50 -14.39
N GLN A 186 15.24 8.69 -13.34
CA GLN A 186 16.45 8.78 -12.51
C GLN A 186 17.70 8.47 -13.33
N ALA A 187 17.69 7.39 -14.12
CA ALA A 187 18.80 7.03 -14.99
C ALA A 187 19.12 8.14 -16.01
N ALA A 188 18.11 8.85 -16.52
CA ALA A 188 18.31 10.00 -17.40
C ALA A 188 18.98 11.19 -16.67
N GLN A 189 18.62 11.46 -15.42
CA GLN A 189 19.28 12.49 -14.60
C GLN A 189 20.73 12.12 -14.29
N ASP A 190 20.98 10.86 -13.92
CA ASP A 190 22.33 10.36 -13.65
C ASP A 190 23.21 10.45 -14.91
N ALA A 191 22.66 10.13 -16.08
CA ALA A 191 23.34 10.28 -17.36
C ALA A 191 23.66 11.74 -17.70
N ALA A 192 22.74 12.67 -17.42
CA ALA A 192 22.97 14.10 -17.60
C ALA A 192 24.10 14.61 -16.69
N ALA A 193 24.08 14.25 -15.40
CA ALA A 193 25.14 14.60 -14.46
C ALA A 193 26.51 14.02 -14.87
N ALA A 194 26.54 12.78 -15.37
CA ALA A 194 27.76 12.17 -15.88
C ALA A 194 28.28 12.89 -17.14
N ALA A 195 27.39 13.35 -18.02
CA ALA A 195 27.77 14.14 -19.19
C ALA A 195 28.38 15.49 -18.78
N ASP A 196 27.80 16.19 -17.81
CA ASP A 196 28.34 17.45 -17.28
C ASP A 196 29.75 17.26 -16.69
N ILE A 197 29.95 16.16 -15.95
CA ILE A 197 31.27 15.79 -15.41
C ILE A 197 32.27 15.53 -16.55
N ALA A 198 31.86 14.78 -17.57
CA ALA A 198 32.73 14.49 -18.71
C ALA A 198 33.11 15.76 -19.48
N GLU A 199 32.16 16.68 -19.69
CA GLU A 199 32.41 17.97 -20.33
C GLU A 199 33.39 18.83 -19.50
N SER A 200 33.24 18.82 -18.17
CA SER A 200 34.20 19.46 -17.26
C SER A 200 35.61 18.86 -17.37
N VAL A 201 35.73 17.53 -17.45
CA VAL A 201 37.03 16.85 -17.63
C VAL A 201 37.62 17.11 -19.02
N LEU A 202 36.81 17.23 -20.07
CA LEU A 202 37.26 17.61 -21.41
C LEU A 202 37.77 19.05 -21.44
N ALA A 203 37.06 19.98 -20.79
CA ALA A 203 37.42 21.39 -20.75
C ALA A 203 38.67 21.65 -19.89
N ASN A 204 38.80 20.96 -18.76
CA ASN A 204 39.85 21.22 -17.75
C ASN A 204 40.97 20.17 -17.72
N GLY A 205 40.84 19.08 -18.48
CA GLY A 205 41.71 17.91 -18.39
C GLY A 205 41.48 17.07 -17.13
N PRO A 206 42.16 15.91 -16.99
CA PRO A 206 42.04 15.04 -15.82
C PRO A 206 42.66 15.63 -14.54
N VAL A 207 43.41 16.74 -14.65
CA VAL A 207 44.13 17.36 -13.54
C VAL A 207 43.57 18.76 -13.33
N SER A 208 42.81 18.96 -12.25
CA SER A 208 42.19 20.26 -11.93
C SER A 208 43.21 21.31 -11.48
N SER A 209 44.38 20.89 -11.00
CA SER A 209 45.53 21.75 -10.75
C SER A 209 46.83 20.97 -10.68
N VAL A 210 47.94 21.61 -11.06
CA VAL A 210 49.31 21.12 -10.78
C VAL A 210 49.96 22.14 -9.86
N ASN A 211 50.41 21.71 -8.68
CA ASN A 211 51.05 22.58 -7.68
C ASN A 211 50.23 23.84 -7.32
N GLY A 212 48.89 23.74 -7.31
CA GLY A 212 47.99 24.85 -6.99
C GLY A 212 47.67 25.81 -8.16
N GLN A 213 48.23 25.58 -9.36
CA GLN A 213 47.88 26.31 -10.57
C GLN A 213 46.82 25.56 -11.37
N ALA A 214 45.75 26.25 -11.76
CA ALA A 214 44.66 25.71 -12.60
C ALA A 214 44.72 26.32 -14.01
N GLY A 215 44.21 25.59 -15.02
CA GLY A 215 44.17 26.02 -16.43
C GLY A 215 45.33 25.48 -17.28
N GLU A 216 45.71 26.19 -18.34
CA GLU A 216 46.89 25.86 -19.16
C GLU A 216 48.17 26.08 -18.33
N VAL A 217 48.69 25.01 -17.71
CA VAL A 217 49.88 25.06 -16.86
C VAL A 217 51.13 24.88 -17.72
N ALA A 218 51.85 25.97 -17.99
CA ALA A 218 53.20 25.93 -18.53
C ALA A 218 54.20 25.63 -17.40
N LEU A 219 54.60 24.36 -17.25
CA LEU A 219 55.56 23.94 -16.23
C LEU A 219 57.00 24.32 -16.61
N GLY A 220 57.61 25.20 -15.82
CA GLY A 220 59.03 25.49 -15.85
C GLY A 220 59.83 24.64 -14.85
N ILE A 221 61.15 24.62 -14.99
CA ILE A 221 62.06 23.90 -14.07
C ILE A 221 61.94 24.37 -12.61
N GLY A 222 61.47 25.60 -12.39
CA GLY A 222 61.25 26.18 -11.06
C GLY A 222 59.99 25.68 -10.36
N ASP A 223 59.03 25.11 -11.09
CA ASP A 223 57.76 24.63 -10.55
C ASP A 223 57.86 23.22 -9.93
N ILE A 224 59.01 22.55 -10.11
CA ILE A 224 59.30 21.25 -9.52
C ILE A 224 60.34 21.46 -8.40
N PRO A 225 59.92 21.43 -7.12
CA PRO A 225 60.82 21.66 -6.00
C PRO A 225 62.03 20.73 -6.05
N ASN A 226 63.21 21.31 -5.86
CA ASN A 226 64.51 20.62 -5.86
C ASN A 226 64.97 20.02 -7.20
N LEU A 227 64.23 20.17 -8.31
CA LEU A 227 64.63 19.61 -9.60
C LEU A 227 65.99 20.13 -10.08
N THR A 228 66.23 21.44 -9.95
CA THR A 228 67.53 22.05 -10.28
C THR A 228 68.66 21.47 -9.44
N ALA A 229 68.45 21.29 -8.13
CA ALA A 229 69.45 20.71 -7.24
C ALA A 229 69.74 19.24 -7.60
N GLN A 230 68.71 18.45 -7.89
CA GLN A 230 68.85 17.05 -8.29
C GLN A 230 69.57 16.90 -9.63
N LEU A 231 69.23 17.73 -10.64
CA LEU A 231 69.93 17.74 -11.92
C LEU A 231 71.41 18.12 -11.74
N ALA A 232 71.72 19.13 -10.92
CA ALA A 232 73.09 19.54 -10.63
C ALA A 232 73.88 18.41 -9.94
N SER A 233 73.28 17.72 -8.97
CA SER A 233 73.91 16.56 -8.32
C SER A 233 74.12 15.41 -9.30
N LYS A 234 73.15 15.12 -10.19
CA LYS A 234 73.30 14.09 -11.21
C LYS A 234 74.42 14.43 -12.18
N ALA A 235 74.46 15.67 -12.66
CA ALA A 235 75.51 16.14 -13.56
C ALA A 235 76.90 16.00 -12.91
N ALA A 236 77.06 16.39 -11.65
CA ALA A 236 78.31 16.19 -10.91
C ALA A 236 78.71 14.72 -10.81
N SER A 237 77.75 13.81 -10.64
CA SER A 237 78.02 12.37 -10.55
C SER A 237 78.35 11.69 -11.89
N SER A 238 77.82 12.19 -13.02
CA SER A 238 77.94 11.54 -14.34
C SER A 238 78.82 12.28 -15.35
N HIS A 239 79.15 13.55 -15.11
CA HIS A 239 80.03 14.38 -15.94
C HIS A 239 81.32 14.74 -15.19
N GLY A 240 81.92 13.76 -14.54
CA GLY A 240 83.29 13.86 -14.02
C GLY A 240 84.29 13.41 -15.09
N HIS A 241 85.39 14.15 -15.25
CA HIS A 241 86.56 13.71 -16.00
C HIS A 241 87.75 13.61 -15.06
N THR A 242 88.38 12.45 -15.03
CA THR A 242 89.70 12.26 -14.43
C THR A 242 90.79 12.79 -15.37
N ILE A 243 91.97 13.13 -14.84
CA ILE A 243 93.12 13.55 -15.65
C ILE A 243 93.47 12.53 -16.75
N ALA A 244 93.30 11.24 -16.46
CA ALA A 244 93.54 10.15 -17.41
C ALA A 244 92.61 10.20 -18.65
N GLN A 245 91.46 10.88 -18.54
CA GLN A 245 90.49 11.01 -19.63
C GLN A 245 90.73 12.26 -20.49
N VAL A 246 91.62 13.17 -20.09
CA VAL A 246 91.98 14.35 -20.88
C VAL A 246 93.25 14.05 -21.67
N SER A 247 93.10 13.91 -22.99
CA SER A 247 94.22 13.61 -23.89
C SER A 247 95.38 14.58 -23.68
N ASN A 248 96.59 14.03 -23.50
CA ASN A 248 97.85 14.74 -23.32
C ASN A 248 98.03 15.57 -22.03
N LEU A 249 97.01 15.74 -21.18
CA LEU A 249 97.12 16.58 -19.98
C LEU A 249 98.17 16.07 -18.99
N GLN A 250 98.21 14.75 -18.75
CA GLN A 250 99.20 14.14 -17.86
C GLN A 250 100.63 14.39 -18.36
N SER A 251 100.85 14.21 -19.67
CA SER A 251 102.15 14.45 -20.29
C SER A 251 102.57 15.91 -20.21
N THR A 252 101.64 16.85 -20.44
CA THR A 252 101.90 18.29 -20.33
C THR A 252 102.24 18.70 -18.90
N LEU A 253 101.52 18.20 -17.90
CA LEU A 253 101.77 18.48 -16.49
C LEU A 253 103.14 17.94 -16.05
N THR A 254 103.48 16.70 -16.40
CA THR A 254 104.79 16.12 -16.10
C THR A 254 105.93 16.93 -16.74
N ALA A 255 105.75 17.39 -17.99
CA ALA A 255 106.75 18.22 -18.66
C ALA A 255 106.92 19.59 -18.00
N LEU A 256 105.83 20.21 -17.54
CA LEU A 256 105.89 21.47 -16.80
C LEU A 256 106.56 21.31 -15.43
N GLN A 257 106.26 20.24 -14.69
CA GLN A 257 106.91 19.94 -13.41
C GLN A 257 108.43 19.80 -13.59
N GLY A 258 108.86 19.03 -14.61
CA GLY A 258 110.28 18.88 -14.91
C GLY A 258 110.99 20.20 -15.25
N ARG A 259 110.27 21.17 -15.85
CA ARG A 259 110.80 22.52 -16.08
C ARG A 259 110.92 23.33 -14.79
N ILE A 260 109.98 23.17 -13.85
CA ILE A 260 110.04 23.83 -12.54
C ILE A 260 111.19 23.27 -11.72
N ASP A 261 111.35 21.93 -11.66
CA ASP A 261 112.44 21.28 -10.92
C ASP A 261 113.83 21.71 -11.42
N LEU A 262 113.96 21.96 -12.72
CA LEU A 262 115.17 22.51 -13.35
C LEU A 262 115.46 23.97 -12.95
N VAL A 263 114.43 24.76 -12.68
CA VAL A 263 114.57 26.18 -12.29
C VAL A 263 114.78 26.33 -10.79
N ASP A 264 114.07 25.55 -9.98
CA ASP A 264 114.14 25.60 -8.50
C ASP A 264 115.21 24.66 -7.90
N GLY A 265 115.98 23.95 -8.73
CA GLY A 265 117.12 23.13 -8.29
C GLY A 265 116.73 21.89 -7.47
N GLY A 266 115.47 21.45 -7.54
CA GLY A 266 115.02 20.15 -7.03
C GLY A 266 115.02 19.95 -5.51
N THR A 267 114.74 20.98 -4.70
CA THR A 267 114.54 20.80 -3.25
C THR A 267 113.17 21.29 -2.77
N TYR A 268 112.20 20.37 -2.74
CA TYR A 268 111.33 20.09 -1.60
C TYR A 268 111.03 18.59 -1.55
#